data_AF-A0A7S0TFJ0-F1
#
_entry.id   AF-A0A7S0TFJ0-F1
#
_cell.length_a   1.000
_cell.length_b   1.000
_cell.length_c   1.000
_cell.angle_alpha   90.00
_cell.angle_beta   90.00
_cell.angle_gamma   90.00
#
_symmetry.space_group_name_H-M   'P 1'
#
loop_
_entity.id
_entity.type
_entity.pdbx_description
1 polymer ?
#
loop_
_entity_poly.entity_id
_entity_poly.type
_entity_poly.pdbx_seq_one_letter_code
_entity_poly.pdbx_strand_id
1 'polypeptide(L)'
;STASTAVTDDIRGSLPADPYKWSEEEVAQWIGHIGYAQYADVFLQEHVNGEALLALTKDEFGQLGIYTLGHTKNILSKMAMLNKVAAKYKPMDAFVEENVNEHKSPYTFDQRDYWASHPEAYSQDKQRDKNTYWKLWETIVSHRDFMMEHDFKKLMSRSGLAKHDVEMIWKLSTTETHGRCGFDEFTSIMKLSHLAQMRVPLFIVNVSKLIFYHPPLASTEFFEFSAIFDELQKQQVLSNMVGFYNLPPHILDSDDRLMELEKKALRPYHPIHFEINAKVLIATFSNNISDDAIHELQKSVLATLREQMGFHGAKAQLLDHVYVQRPSLKELGMTPAGPGPGPAPSSSASAAATAAVNASMMAAANASANNGGVAVAVNGNGSGGGPSEINVLEMQRLLLLWSGDANGNQFWDEFRARTDVDKIVASNEEKIRTRQAMSMVAKLRGVSLKHVKFTDEGVKSIANKTKHELREQFGAPEFVAAKATILGLNETQIPAQLLMMQ
;
A
#
# COMPACT_ATOMS: atom_id res chain seq x y z
N SER A 1 -34.52 -18.44 -27.40
CA SER A 1 -33.42 -19.40 -27.62
C SER A 1 -32.39 -18.91 -28.65
N THR A 2 -32.81 -18.23 -29.74
CA THR A 2 -31.94 -17.85 -30.86
C THR A 2 -30.90 -16.74 -30.60
N ALA A 3 -31.07 -15.90 -29.56
CA ALA A 3 -30.13 -14.81 -29.27
C ALA A 3 -28.85 -15.26 -28.54
N SER A 4 -28.89 -16.38 -27.81
CA SER A 4 -27.73 -16.86 -27.03
C SER A 4 -26.65 -17.49 -27.92
N THR A 5 -27.03 -18.04 -29.07
CA THR A 5 -26.13 -18.74 -29.99
C THR A 5 -25.27 -17.76 -30.81
N ALA A 6 -25.82 -16.59 -31.16
CA ALA A 6 -25.11 -15.60 -31.97
C ALA A 6 -23.89 -14.98 -31.25
N VAL A 7 -23.99 -14.78 -29.93
CA VAL A 7 -22.90 -14.22 -29.12
C VAL A 7 -21.78 -15.25 -28.91
N THR A 8 -22.11 -16.54 -28.83
CA THR A 8 -21.12 -17.61 -28.65
C THR A 8 -20.31 -17.92 -29.90
N ASP A 9 -20.86 -17.64 -31.08
CA ASP A 9 -20.17 -17.85 -32.36
C ASP A 9 -19.21 -16.71 -32.68
N ASP A 10 -19.51 -15.48 -32.24
CA ASP A 10 -18.60 -14.33 -32.37
C ASP A 10 -17.29 -14.51 -31.58
N ILE A 11 -17.35 -15.15 -30.41
CA ILE A 11 -16.18 -15.29 -29.51
C ILE A 11 -15.24 -16.43 -29.93
N ARG A 12 -15.77 -17.50 -30.53
CA ARG A 12 -14.99 -18.69 -30.94
C ARG A 12 -14.58 -18.65 -32.42
N GLY A 13 -15.30 -17.90 -33.25
CA GLY A 13 -15.15 -17.98 -34.71
C GLY A 13 -15.60 -19.35 -35.22
N SER A 14 -14.82 -19.94 -36.13
CA SER A 14 -15.09 -21.26 -36.74
C SER A 14 -14.56 -22.46 -35.95
N LEU A 15 -14.08 -22.25 -34.72
CA LEU A 15 -13.42 -23.28 -33.91
C LEU A 15 -14.39 -24.27 -33.26
N PRO A 16 -13.93 -25.47 -32.83
CA PRO A 16 -14.75 -26.46 -32.16
C PRO A 16 -15.48 -25.91 -30.94
N ALA A 17 -16.63 -26.51 -30.63
CA ALA A 17 -17.51 -25.98 -29.61
C ALA A 17 -16.93 -26.02 -28.19
N ASP A 18 -16.05 -26.99 -27.92
CA ASP A 18 -15.43 -27.29 -26.64
C ASP A 18 -13.98 -26.78 -26.60
N PRO A 19 -13.70 -25.66 -25.90
CA PRO A 19 -12.36 -25.10 -25.84
C PRO A 19 -11.35 -25.93 -25.05
N TYR A 20 -11.78 -26.87 -24.19
CA TYR A 20 -10.85 -27.73 -23.46
C TYR A 20 -10.15 -28.76 -24.38
N LYS A 21 -10.73 -29.01 -25.56
CA LYS A 21 -10.17 -29.94 -26.55
C LYS A 21 -9.42 -29.24 -27.68
N TRP A 22 -9.22 -27.93 -27.58
CA TRP A 22 -8.52 -27.20 -28.63
C TRP A 22 -7.05 -27.61 -28.71
N SER A 23 -6.57 -27.86 -29.93
CA SER A 23 -5.15 -28.03 -30.21
C SER A 23 -4.39 -26.70 -30.09
N GLU A 24 -3.07 -26.77 -30.12
CA GLU A 24 -2.20 -25.58 -30.09
C GLU A 24 -2.46 -24.68 -31.32
N GLU A 25 -2.71 -25.28 -32.49
CA GLU A 25 -3.06 -24.57 -33.72
C GLU A 25 -4.44 -23.88 -33.62
N GLU A 26 -5.40 -24.53 -32.97
CA GLU A 26 -6.74 -23.97 -32.74
C GLU A 26 -6.69 -22.80 -31.74
N VAL A 27 -5.85 -22.89 -30.71
CA VAL A 27 -5.55 -21.77 -29.81
C VAL A 27 -4.88 -20.61 -30.55
N ALA A 28 -3.88 -20.89 -31.38
CA ALA A 28 -3.22 -19.88 -32.21
C ALA A 28 -4.21 -19.20 -33.17
N GLN A 29 -5.12 -19.97 -33.78
CA GLN A 29 -6.20 -19.46 -34.62
C GLN A 29 -7.18 -18.60 -33.81
N TRP A 30 -7.53 -19.00 -32.59
CA TRP A 30 -8.38 -18.20 -31.70
C TRP A 30 -7.75 -16.85 -31.35
N ILE A 31 -6.46 -16.85 -30.98
CA ILE A 31 -5.68 -15.64 -30.72
C ILE A 31 -5.68 -14.71 -31.94
N GLY A 32 -5.54 -15.25 -33.15
CA GLY A 32 -5.70 -14.51 -34.40
C GLY A 32 -7.10 -13.91 -34.58
N HIS A 33 -8.14 -14.71 -34.34
CA HIS A 33 -9.56 -14.32 -34.47
C HIS A 33 -9.93 -13.16 -33.53
N ILE A 34 -9.41 -13.14 -32.30
CA ILE A 34 -9.66 -12.04 -31.34
C ILE A 34 -8.82 -10.78 -31.61
N GLY A 35 -8.05 -10.74 -32.71
CA GLY A 35 -7.29 -9.57 -33.17
C GLY A 35 -5.84 -9.52 -32.70
N TYR A 36 -5.28 -10.64 -32.25
CA TYR A 36 -3.93 -10.73 -31.66
C TYR A 36 -3.01 -11.69 -32.41
N ALA A 37 -3.16 -11.80 -33.73
CA ALA A 37 -2.42 -12.74 -34.58
C ALA A 37 -0.89 -12.67 -34.43
N GLN A 38 -0.33 -11.52 -34.05
CA GLN A 38 1.10 -11.36 -33.77
C GLN A 38 1.63 -12.22 -32.60
N TYR A 39 0.73 -12.75 -31.76
CA TYR A 39 1.08 -13.64 -30.65
C TYR A 39 0.78 -15.11 -30.95
N ALA A 40 0.16 -15.43 -32.09
CA ALA A 40 -0.22 -16.80 -32.44
C ALA A 40 0.97 -17.75 -32.45
N ASP A 41 2.10 -17.35 -33.06
CA ASP A 41 3.32 -18.15 -33.12
C ASP A 41 3.92 -18.42 -31.74
N VAL A 42 3.75 -17.48 -30.79
CA VAL A 42 4.25 -17.65 -29.42
C VAL A 42 3.44 -18.69 -28.66
N PHE A 43 2.11 -18.65 -28.77
CA PHE A 43 1.25 -19.68 -28.17
C PHE A 43 1.53 -21.07 -28.75
N LEU A 44 1.86 -21.14 -30.05
CA LEU A 44 2.24 -22.38 -30.71
C LEU A 44 3.63 -22.88 -30.25
N GLN A 45 4.62 -22.00 -30.15
CA GLN A 45 5.98 -22.33 -29.70
C GLN A 45 6.01 -22.84 -28.25
N GLU A 46 5.15 -22.28 -27.40
CA GLU A 46 5.05 -22.63 -25.97
C GLU A 46 4.03 -23.75 -25.71
N HIS A 47 3.55 -24.43 -26.75
CA HIS A 47 2.64 -25.57 -26.67
C HIS A 47 1.35 -25.29 -25.86
N VAL A 48 0.78 -24.09 -26.02
CA VAL A 48 -0.41 -23.68 -25.29
C VAL A 48 -1.66 -24.27 -25.97
N ASN A 49 -2.15 -25.38 -25.45
CA ASN A 49 -3.40 -26.00 -25.85
C ASN A 49 -4.62 -25.36 -25.16
N GLY A 50 -5.84 -25.83 -25.47
CA GLY A 50 -7.08 -25.25 -24.97
C GLY A 50 -7.24 -25.27 -23.44
N GLU A 51 -6.76 -26.32 -22.78
CA GLU A 51 -6.75 -26.43 -21.32
C GLU A 51 -5.77 -25.43 -20.70
N ALA A 52 -4.54 -25.38 -21.23
CA ALA A 52 -3.51 -24.44 -20.80
C ALA A 52 -3.98 -22.98 -20.99
N LEU A 53 -4.59 -22.66 -22.13
CA LEU A 53 -5.16 -21.34 -22.42
C LEU A 53 -6.14 -20.92 -21.32
N LEU A 54 -7.07 -21.78 -20.92
CA LEU A 54 -8.07 -21.45 -19.90
C LEU A 54 -7.51 -21.38 -18.47
N ALA A 55 -6.33 -21.95 -18.23
CA ALA A 55 -5.62 -21.91 -16.96
C ALA A 55 -4.65 -20.74 -16.82
N LEU A 56 -4.28 -20.07 -17.93
CA LEU A 56 -3.31 -18.98 -17.92
C LEU A 56 -3.71 -17.81 -17.00
N THR A 57 -2.77 -17.39 -16.18
CA THR A 57 -2.84 -16.26 -15.28
C THR A 57 -2.21 -15.02 -15.90
N LYS A 58 -2.50 -13.84 -15.33
CA LYS A 58 -1.98 -12.56 -15.82
C LYS A 58 -0.44 -12.52 -15.89
N ASP A 59 0.24 -13.16 -14.95
CA ASP A 59 1.70 -13.08 -14.85
C ASP A 59 2.39 -13.97 -15.90
N GLU A 60 1.74 -15.05 -16.32
CA GLU A 60 2.25 -15.97 -17.34
C GLU A 60 2.25 -15.35 -18.75
N PHE A 61 1.37 -14.37 -19.02
CA PHE A 61 1.46 -13.58 -20.26
C PHE A 61 2.78 -12.81 -20.39
N GLY A 62 3.41 -12.43 -19.26
CA GLY A 62 4.73 -11.82 -19.27
C GLY A 62 5.84 -12.80 -19.65
N GLN A 63 5.67 -14.09 -19.36
CA GLN A 63 6.60 -15.15 -19.76
C GLN A 63 6.47 -15.46 -21.25
N LEU A 64 5.24 -15.39 -21.79
CA LEU A 64 4.94 -15.44 -23.23
C LEU A 64 5.36 -14.16 -23.99
N GLY A 65 6.08 -13.22 -23.37
CA GLY A 65 6.53 -11.99 -24.04
C GLY A 65 5.44 -10.95 -24.34
N ILE A 66 4.24 -11.08 -23.77
CA ILE A 66 3.09 -10.20 -23.99
C ILE A 66 3.03 -9.13 -22.88
N TYR A 67 3.92 -8.14 -22.95
CA TYR A 67 4.06 -7.09 -21.93
C TYR A 67 3.08 -5.91 -22.09
N THR A 68 2.44 -5.79 -23.25
CA THR A 68 1.56 -4.65 -23.52
C THR A 68 0.26 -4.79 -22.73
N LEU A 69 0.12 -3.98 -21.67
CA LEU A 69 -1.02 -4.05 -20.73
C LEU A 69 -2.40 -4.06 -21.41
N GLY A 70 -2.56 -3.31 -22.50
CA GLY A 70 -3.81 -3.27 -23.26
C GLY A 70 -4.14 -4.61 -23.93
N HIS A 71 -3.14 -5.30 -24.45
CA HIS A 71 -3.30 -6.60 -25.10
C HIS A 71 -3.62 -7.67 -24.07
N THR A 72 -2.83 -7.76 -23.00
CA THR A 72 -3.04 -8.71 -21.89
C THR A 72 -4.45 -8.57 -21.31
N LYS A 73 -4.91 -7.33 -21.07
CA LYS A 73 -6.25 -7.08 -20.52
C LYS A 73 -7.37 -7.55 -21.46
N ASN A 74 -7.23 -7.32 -22.76
CA ASN A 74 -8.26 -7.69 -23.72
C ASN A 74 -8.29 -9.21 -23.94
N ILE A 75 -7.13 -9.86 -24.07
CA ILE A 75 -7.03 -11.32 -24.20
C ILE A 75 -7.64 -11.99 -22.96
N LEU A 76 -7.29 -11.56 -21.74
CA LEU A 76 -7.90 -12.07 -20.50
C LEU A 76 -9.43 -11.86 -20.47
N SER A 77 -9.92 -10.72 -20.96
CA SER A 77 -11.36 -10.47 -21.04
C SER A 77 -12.05 -11.43 -22.01
N LYS A 78 -11.46 -11.68 -23.18
CA LYS A 78 -12.01 -12.63 -24.17
C LYS A 78 -11.93 -14.07 -23.67
N MET A 79 -10.85 -14.42 -22.99
CA MET A 79 -10.66 -15.72 -22.34
C MET A 79 -11.68 -15.95 -21.22
N ALA A 80 -12.00 -14.93 -20.41
CA ALA A 80 -13.04 -15.02 -19.40
C ALA A 80 -14.43 -15.23 -20.01
N MET A 81 -14.72 -14.63 -21.16
CA MET A 81 -15.96 -14.90 -21.90
C MET A 81 -15.97 -16.33 -22.47
N LEU A 82 -14.85 -16.78 -23.04
CA LEU A 82 -14.68 -18.14 -23.55
C LEU A 82 -14.90 -19.18 -22.44
N ASN A 83 -14.33 -18.96 -21.25
CA ASN A 83 -14.47 -19.83 -20.09
C ASN A 83 -15.93 -19.94 -19.61
N LYS A 84 -16.69 -18.84 -19.63
CA LYS A 84 -18.14 -18.87 -19.33
C LYS A 84 -18.93 -19.75 -20.28
N VAL A 85 -18.57 -19.76 -21.58
CA VAL A 85 -19.20 -20.63 -22.59
C VAL A 85 -18.71 -22.07 -22.47
N ALA A 86 -17.45 -22.25 -22.09
CA ALA A 86 -16.79 -23.54 -21.88
C ALA A 86 -17.22 -24.24 -20.60
N ALA A 87 -17.87 -23.54 -19.65
CA ALA A 87 -18.24 -24.10 -18.35
C ALA A 87 -19.07 -25.40 -18.42
N LYS A 88 -19.86 -25.60 -19.48
CA LYS A 88 -20.64 -26.83 -19.73
C LYS A 88 -19.81 -28.01 -20.28
N TYR A 89 -18.61 -27.71 -20.78
CA TYR A 89 -17.65 -28.69 -21.30
C TYR A 89 -16.48 -28.89 -20.36
N LYS A 90 -16.40 -28.12 -19.27
CA LYS A 90 -15.37 -28.30 -18.24
C LYS A 90 -15.35 -29.78 -17.89
N PRO A 91 -14.23 -30.49 -18.13
CA PRO A 91 -14.16 -31.90 -17.79
C PRO A 91 -14.53 -31.98 -16.31
N MET A 92 -15.68 -32.60 -16.05
CA MET A 92 -16.03 -33.05 -14.73
C MET A 92 -14.92 -34.03 -14.41
N ASP A 93 -14.03 -33.69 -13.47
CA ASP A 93 -12.79 -34.43 -13.23
C ASP A 93 -13.05 -35.93 -13.36
N ALA A 94 -12.59 -36.53 -14.47
CA ALA A 94 -12.87 -37.92 -14.81
C ALA A 94 -12.19 -38.90 -13.83
N PHE A 95 -11.57 -38.37 -12.79
CA PHE A 95 -11.09 -39.09 -11.62
C PHE A 95 -12.11 -39.22 -10.49
N VAL A 96 -13.32 -38.66 -10.61
CA VAL A 96 -14.30 -38.63 -9.50
C VAL A 96 -15.53 -39.51 -9.72
N GLU A 97 -15.96 -39.83 -10.95
CA GLU A 97 -17.28 -40.45 -11.15
C GLU A 97 -17.33 -41.97 -11.43
N GLU A 98 -16.22 -42.65 -11.73
CA GLU A 98 -16.29 -44.08 -12.09
C GLU A 98 -16.01 -45.10 -10.96
N ASN A 99 -15.73 -44.66 -9.73
CA ASN A 99 -15.54 -45.56 -8.57
C ASN A 99 -16.44 -45.20 -7.37
N VAL A 100 -17.76 -45.18 -7.61
CA VAL A 100 -18.79 -45.06 -6.54
C VAL A 100 -18.97 -46.37 -5.75
N ASN A 101 -18.19 -47.42 -6.01
CA ASN A 101 -18.09 -48.55 -5.08
C ASN A 101 -16.65 -48.77 -4.60
N GLU A 102 -16.43 -48.36 -3.35
CA GLU A 102 -15.61 -49.07 -2.36
C GLU A 102 -14.10 -48.79 -2.24
N HIS A 103 -13.51 -47.76 -2.85
CA HIS A 103 -12.12 -47.37 -2.50
C HIS A 103 -11.96 -45.86 -2.30
N LYS A 104 -12.29 -45.38 -1.09
CA LYS A 104 -11.76 -44.12 -0.56
C LYS A 104 -10.23 -44.22 -0.57
N SER A 105 -9.56 -43.26 -1.21
CA SER A 105 -8.13 -43.06 -0.98
C SER A 105 -7.88 -42.98 0.52
N PRO A 106 -6.93 -43.75 1.10
CA PRO A 106 -6.68 -43.72 2.54
C PRO A 106 -6.17 -42.36 3.05
N TYR A 107 -5.92 -41.37 2.16
CA TYR A 107 -5.22 -40.13 2.50
C TYR A 107 -5.88 -38.84 2.01
N THR A 108 -7.06 -38.86 1.37
CA THR A 108 -7.87 -37.65 1.21
C THR A 108 -8.68 -37.43 2.48
N PHE A 109 -8.00 -36.97 3.52
CA PHE A 109 -8.59 -36.58 4.79
C PHE A 109 -9.42 -35.30 4.57
N ASP A 110 -10.72 -35.46 4.35
CA ASP A 110 -11.65 -34.34 4.36
C ASP A 110 -11.81 -33.86 5.81
N GLN A 111 -11.27 -32.68 6.09
CA GLN A 111 -11.15 -32.14 7.45
C GLN A 111 -12.50 -31.81 8.08
N ARG A 112 -13.52 -31.50 7.25
CA ARG A 112 -14.88 -31.28 7.74
C ARG A 112 -15.45 -32.57 8.33
N ASP A 113 -15.17 -33.70 7.69
CA ASP A 113 -15.61 -35.02 8.16
C ASP A 113 -14.87 -35.44 9.44
N TYR A 114 -13.57 -35.14 9.56
CA TYR A 114 -12.83 -35.43 10.80
C TYR A 114 -13.33 -34.60 11.99
N TRP A 115 -13.72 -33.34 11.78
CA TRP A 115 -14.24 -32.48 12.86
C TRP A 115 -15.65 -32.90 13.28
N ALA A 116 -16.48 -33.26 12.31
CA ALA A 116 -17.78 -33.86 12.57
C ALA A 116 -17.62 -35.18 13.36
N SER A 117 -16.54 -35.92 13.15
CA SER A 117 -16.28 -37.18 13.85
C SER A 117 -15.46 -37.08 15.14
N HIS A 118 -14.80 -35.94 15.44
CA HIS A 118 -13.99 -35.72 16.65
C HIS A 118 -14.21 -34.32 17.28
N PRO A 119 -15.44 -33.99 17.71
CA PRO A 119 -15.76 -32.69 18.31
C PRO A 119 -14.96 -32.39 19.59
N GLU A 120 -14.51 -33.44 20.31
CA GLU A 120 -13.70 -33.30 21.52
C GLU A 120 -12.31 -32.74 21.24
N ALA A 121 -11.63 -33.22 20.19
CA ALA A 121 -10.29 -32.74 19.82
C ALA A 121 -10.33 -31.28 19.38
N TYR A 122 -11.31 -30.92 18.55
CA TYR A 122 -11.55 -29.53 18.14
C TYR A 122 -11.80 -28.62 19.35
N SER A 123 -12.61 -29.09 20.32
CA SER A 123 -12.90 -28.34 21.54
C SER A 123 -11.66 -28.15 22.42
N GLN A 124 -10.80 -29.17 22.52
CA GLN A 124 -9.55 -29.08 23.28
C GLN A 124 -8.57 -28.09 22.65
N ASP A 125 -8.37 -28.12 21.33
CA ASP A 125 -7.51 -27.18 20.62
C ASP A 125 -8.02 -25.74 20.75
N LYS A 126 -9.33 -25.54 20.60
CA LYS A 126 -9.96 -24.23 20.79
C LYS A 126 -9.83 -23.74 22.23
N GLN A 127 -9.96 -24.62 23.21
CA GLN A 127 -9.76 -24.27 24.62
C GLN A 127 -8.30 -23.93 24.90
N ARG A 128 -7.34 -24.61 24.26
CA ARG A 128 -5.91 -24.31 24.38
C ARG A 128 -5.58 -22.93 23.82
N ASP A 129 -6.10 -22.60 22.65
CA ASP A 129 -5.99 -21.27 22.05
C ASP A 129 -6.60 -20.20 22.95
N LYS A 130 -7.79 -20.49 23.50
CA LYS A 130 -8.44 -19.61 24.47
C LYS A 130 -7.56 -19.38 25.69
N ASN A 131 -7.07 -20.42 26.33
CA ASN A 131 -6.21 -20.30 27.52
C ASN A 131 -4.93 -19.51 27.21
N THR A 132 -4.43 -19.59 25.99
CA THR A 132 -3.19 -18.96 25.56
C THR A 132 -3.38 -17.47 25.22
N TYR A 133 -4.42 -17.13 24.45
CA TYR A 133 -4.56 -15.79 23.86
C TYR A 133 -5.67 -14.93 24.47
N TRP A 134 -6.55 -15.50 25.29
CA TRP A 134 -7.74 -14.79 25.79
C TRP A 134 -7.42 -13.54 26.61
N LYS A 135 -6.43 -13.60 27.51
CA LYS A 135 -6.03 -12.44 28.33
C LYS A 135 -5.52 -11.28 27.46
N LEU A 136 -4.75 -11.60 26.41
CA LEU A 136 -4.26 -10.60 25.46
C LEU A 136 -5.41 -10.01 24.63
N TRP A 137 -6.32 -10.86 24.17
CA TRP A 137 -7.53 -10.45 23.46
C TRP A 137 -8.39 -9.49 24.31
N GLU A 138 -8.72 -9.85 25.55
CA GLU A 138 -9.50 -8.99 26.46
C GLU A 138 -8.83 -7.63 26.68
N THR A 139 -7.49 -7.61 26.77
CA THR A 139 -6.72 -6.37 26.97
C THR A 139 -6.82 -5.45 25.76
N ILE A 140 -6.82 -5.99 24.54
CA ILE A 140 -6.84 -5.22 23.30
C ILE A 140 -8.25 -4.75 22.96
N VAL A 141 -9.23 -5.64 23.11
CA VAL A 141 -10.58 -5.43 22.55
C VAL A 141 -11.56 -4.87 23.59
N SER A 142 -11.25 -4.97 24.91
CA SER A 142 -11.85 -4.43 26.15
C SER A 142 -13.30 -3.90 26.19
N HIS A 143 -13.81 -3.26 25.15
CA HIS A 143 -15.17 -2.72 25.02
C HIS A 143 -15.91 -3.16 23.74
N ARG A 144 -15.33 -4.05 22.92
CA ARG A 144 -15.90 -4.53 21.66
C ARG A 144 -15.85 -6.05 21.57
N ASP A 145 -16.72 -6.64 20.76
CA ASP A 145 -16.69 -8.08 20.46
C ASP A 145 -15.71 -8.43 19.32
N PHE A 146 -15.12 -7.41 18.68
CA PHE A 146 -14.23 -7.55 17.55
C PHE A 146 -13.18 -6.45 17.48
N MET A 147 -12.00 -6.80 16.95
CA MET A 147 -10.88 -5.90 16.67
C MET A 147 -10.94 -5.40 15.22
N MET A 148 -10.62 -4.12 15.02
CA MET A 148 -10.55 -3.50 13.69
C MET A 148 -9.11 -3.50 13.14
N GLU A 149 -8.96 -3.33 11.82
CA GLU A 149 -7.65 -3.32 11.14
C GLU A 149 -6.67 -2.31 11.74
N HIS A 150 -7.18 -1.13 12.13
CA HIS A 150 -6.37 -0.10 12.77
C HIS A 150 -5.78 -0.57 14.11
N ASP A 151 -6.59 -1.23 14.93
CA ASP A 151 -6.18 -1.71 16.26
C ASP A 151 -5.18 -2.86 16.13
N PHE A 152 -5.41 -3.75 15.15
CA PHE A 152 -4.45 -4.77 14.76
C PHE A 152 -3.13 -4.17 14.27
N LYS A 153 -3.14 -3.19 13.36
CA LYS A 153 -1.90 -2.56 12.89
C LYS A 153 -1.15 -1.88 14.03
N LYS A 154 -1.87 -1.27 14.96
CA LYS A 154 -1.27 -0.70 16.18
C LYS A 154 -0.64 -1.78 17.05
N LEU A 155 -1.30 -2.92 17.25
CA LEU A 155 -0.74 -4.07 17.96
C LEU A 155 0.55 -4.58 17.26
N MET A 156 0.49 -4.78 15.94
CA MET A 156 1.60 -5.35 15.18
C MET A 156 2.74 -4.39 14.91
N SER A 157 2.54 -3.08 15.09
CA SER A 157 3.63 -2.09 14.98
C SER A 157 4.80 -2.38 15.93
N ARG A 158 4.56 -3.15 16.99
CA ARG A 158 5.55 -3.55 18.00
C ARG A 158 6.14 -4.95 17.78
N SER A 159 5.71 -5.66 16.73
CA SER A 159 6.07 -7.07 16.51
C SER A 159 7.38 -7.28 15.76
N GLY A 160 7.95 -6.21 15.18
CA GLY A 160 9.13 -6.28 14.31
C GLY A 160 8.88 -6.91 12.93
N LEU A 161 7.63 -7.27 12.60
CA LEU A 161 7.28 -7.83 11.30
C LEU A 161 7.33 -6.77 10.18
N ALA A 162 7.67 -7.20 8.98
CA ALA A 162 7.63 -6.35 7.80
C ALA A 162 6.20 -5.88 7.53
N LYS A 163 6.03 -4.64 7.06
CA LYS A 163 4.70 -4.06 6.77
C LYS A 163 3.86 -4.93 5.84
N HIS A 164 4.49 -5.51 4.81
CA HIS A 164 3.85 -6.43 3.88
C HIS A 164 3.30 -7.68 4.59
N ASP A 165 4.05 -8.27 5.51
CA ASP A 165 3.62 -9.45 6.26
C ASP A 165 2.45 -9.11 7.19
N VAL A 166 2.48 -7.95 7.84
CA VAL A 166 1.36 -7.45 8.66
C VAL A 166 0.08 -7.32 7.82
N GLU A 167 0.16 -6.75 6.62
CA GLU A 167 -0.97 -6.63 5.70
C GLU A 167 -1.47 -8.01 5.21
N MET A 168 -0.55 -8.93 4.94
CA MET A 168 -0.89 -10.30 4.52
C MET A 168 -1.55 -11.10 5.65
N ILE A 169 -1.04 -11.03 6.87
CA ILE A 169 -1.62 -11.67 8.05
C ILE A 169 -3.07 -11.21 8.25
N TRP A 170 -3.31 -9.90 8.21
CA TRP A 170 -4.65 -9.34 8.33
C TRP A 170 -5.60 -9.89 7.27
N LYS A 171 -5.18 -9.84 6.00
CA LYS A 171 -5.98 -10.30 4.87
C LYS A 171 -6.31 -11.79 5.00
N LEU A 172 -5.30 -12.62 5.29
CA LEU A 172 -5.48 -14.07 5.42
C LEU A 172 -6.44 -14.43 6.56
N SER A 173 -6.41 -13.70 7.67
CA SER A 173 -7.25 -14.02 8.83
C SER A 173 -8.66 -13.43 8.79
N THR A 174 -8.92 -12.38 7.99
CA THR A 174 -10.22 -11.64 8.03
C THR A 174 -10.99 -11.65 6.71
N THR A 175 -10.59 -12.51 5.75
CA THR A 175 -11.24 -12.59 4.43
C THR A 175 -12.73 -12.91 4.53
N GLU A 176 -13.12 -13.80 5.44
CA GLU A 176 -14.52 -14.25 5.59
C GLU A 176 -15.39 -13.28 6.40
N THR A 177 -14.77 -12.40 7.19
CA THR A 177 -15.45 -11.56 8.19
C THR A 177 -15.53 -10.08 7.80
N HIS A 178 -15.29 -9.75 6.54
CA HIS A 178 -15.35 -8.38 6.01
C HIS A 178 -14.48 -7.39 6.80
N GLY A 179 -13.29 -7.82 7.23
CA GLY A 179 -12.36 -6.97 7.98
C GLY A 179 -12.72 -6.77 9.45
N ARG A 180 -13.60 -7.61 10.03
CA ARG A 180 -13.81 -7.69 11.48
C ARG A 180 -13.03 -8.88 12.02
N CYS A 181 -12.12 -8.66 12.95
CA CYS A 181 -11.39 -9.76 13.58
C CYS A 181 -12.11 -10.15 14.88
N GLY A 182 -12.74 -11.32 14.94
CA GLY A 182 -13.20 -11.94 16.19
C GLY A 182 -12.07 -12.70 16.87
N PHE A 183 -12.40 -13.49 17.90
CA PHE A 183 -11.39 -14.24 18.67
C PHE A 183 -10.73 -15.36 17.86
N ASP A 184 -11.49 -16.03 16.99
CA ASP A 184 -10.96 -17.13 16.16
C ASP A 184 -10.02 -16.58 15.07
N GLU A 185 -10.37 -15.44 14.46
CA GLU A 185 -9.49 -14.72 13.53
C GLU A 185 -8.25 -14.17 14.26
N PHE A 186 -8.41 -13.65 15.48
CA PHE A 186 -7.29 -13.16 16.29
C PHE A 186 -6.30 -14.27 16.61
N THR A 187 -6.80 -15.43 17.01
CA THR A 187 -5.99 -16.64 17.22
C THR A 187 -5.18 -16.98 15.98
N SER A 188 -5.81 -16.92 14.81
CA SER A 188 -5.15 -17.14 13.53
C SER A 188 -4.07 -16.09 13.24
N ILE A 189 -4.35 -14.82 13.52
CA ILE A 189 -3.40 -13.72 13.42
C ILE A 189 -2.16 -13.99 14.29
N MET A 190 -2.33 -14.40 15.55
CA MET A 190 -1.21 -14.67 16.47
C MET A 190 -0.33 -15.81 15.95
N LYS A 191 -0.94 -16.87 15.44
CA LYS A 191 -0.25 -18.03 14.87
C LYS A 191 0.49 -17.70 13.57
N LEU A 192 -0.13 -16.95 12.65
CA LEU A 192 0.52 -16.48 11.42
C LEU A 192 1.67 -15.51 11.73
N SER A 193 1.50 -14.65 12.73
CA SER A 193 2.55 -13.72 13.18
C SER A 193 3.78 -14.48 13.66
N HIS A 194 3.58 -15.54 14.44
CA HIS A 194 4.66 -16.41 14.88
C HIS A 194 5.35 -17.12 13.69
N LEU A 195 4.58 -17.66 12.73
CA LEU A 195 5.14 -18.27 11.53
C LEU A 195 5.96 -17.27 10.69
N ALA A 196 5.48 -16.04 10.53
CA ALA A 196 6.21 -14.97 9.82
C ALA A 196 7.52 -14.62 10.54
N GLN A 197 7.52 -14.54 11.87
CA GLN A 197 8.74 -14.32 12.67
C GLN A 197 9.76 -15.45 12.49
N MET A 198 9.28 -16.69 12.34
CA MET A 198 10.10 -17.87 12.01
C MET A 198 10.52 -17.93 10.53
N ARG A 199 10.28 -16.85 9.76
CA ARG A 199 10.59 -16.73 8.33
C ARG A 199 9.87 -17.76 7.45
N VAL A 200 8.73 -18.28 7.91
CA VAL A 200 7.88 -19.15 7.09
C VAL A 200 7.09 -18.26 6.12
N PRO A 201 7.20 -18.46 4.80
CA PRO A 201 6.47 -17.65 3.84
C PRO A 201 4.95 -17.83 4.01
N LEU A 202 4.21 -16.75 4.23
CA LEU A 202 2.79 -16.84 4.58
C LEU A 202 1.91 -17.36 3.43
N PHE A 203 2.34 -17.22 2.17
CA PHE A 203 1.58 -17.68 1.01
C PHE A 203 1.51 -19.21 0.88
N ILE A 204 2.36 -19.97 1.58
CA ILE A 204 2.28 -21.44 1.63
C ILE A 204 1.45 -21.95 2.81
N VAL A 205 1.02 -21.07 3.71
CA VAL A 205 0.30 -21.47 4.93
C VAL A 205 -1.17 -21.66 4.60
N ASN A 206 -1.67 -22.88 4.85
CA ASN A 206 -3.10 -23.17 4.77
C ASN A 206 -3.79 -22.70 6.06
N VAL A 207 -4.47 -21.55 5.99
CA VAL A 207 -5.15 -20.92 7.13
C VAL A 207 -6.17 -21.85 7.79
N SER A 208 -6.88 -22.67 7.01
CA SER A 208 -7.86 -23.63 7.54
C SER A 208 -7.23 -24.72 8.42
N LYS A 209 -5.92 -24.98 8.26
CA LYS A 209 -5.17 -25.94 9.07
C LYS A 209 -4.47 -25.30 10.27
N LEU A 210 -4.53 -23.98 10.40
CA LEU A 210 -3.79 -23.24 11.42
C LEU A 210 -4.32 -23.52 12.85
N ILE A 211 -5.57 -23.97 12.98
CA ILE A 211 -6.14 -24.35 14.28
C ILE A 211 -5.31 -25.43 15.01
N PHE A 212 -4.66 -26.33 14.27
CA PHE A 212 -3.82 -27.41 14.82
C PHE A 212 -2.40 -26.95 15.18
N TYR A 213 -2.01 -25.79 14.68
CA TYR A 213 -0.69 -25.26 14.95
C TYR A 213 -0.73 -24.50 16.27
N HIS A 214 -0.01 -25.00 17.27
CA HIS A 214 0.09 -24.37 18.58
C HIS A 214 1.54 -23.97 18.82
N PRO A 215 1.89 -22.67 18.69
CA PRO A 215 3.22 -22.19 19.01
C PRO A 215 3.62 -22.62 20.43
N PRO A 216 4.92 -22.90 20.68
CA PRO A 216 5.39 -23.18 22.03
C PRO A 216 5.03 -22.01 22.98
N LEU A 217 4.52 -22.30 24.17
CA LEU A 217 4.04 -21.28 25.14
C LEU A 217 5.12 -20.24 25.53
N ALA A 218 6.40 -20.57 25.41
CA ALA A 218 7.50 -19.62 25.60
C ALA A 218 7.45 -18.42 24.62
N SER A 219 6.73 -18.56 23.51
CA SER A 219 6.56 -17.49 22.51
C SER A 219 5.45 -16.49 22.83
N THR A 220 4.61 -16.74 23.84
CA THR A 220 3.49 -15.83 24.17
C THR A 220 3.81 -14.81 25.24
N GLU A 221 4.82 -15.05 26.08
CA GLU A 221 5.38 -14.06 27.01
C GLU A 221 6.12 -12.93 26.26
N PHE A 222 6.48 -13.14 25.00
CA PHE A 222 7.26 -12.23 24.17
C PHE A 222 6.60 -10.85 23.92
N PHE A 223 5.27 -10.74 24.03
CA PHE A 223 4.57 -9.46 23.88
C PHE A 223 4.79 -8.51 25.08
N GLU A 224 5.12 -9.03 26.27
CA GLU A 224 5.58 -8.20 27.41
C GLU A 224 7.05 -7.77 27.28
N PHE A 225 7.87 -8.54 26.57
CA PHE A 225 9.31 -8.26 26.36
C PHE A 225 9.63 -7.25 25.25
N SER A 226 8.61 -6.70 24.56
CA SER A 226 8.79 -5.81 23.39
C SER A 226 9.71 -4.60 23.64
N ALA A 227 9.82 -4.07 24.86
CA ALA A 227 10.73 -2.95 25.14
C ALA A 227 12.21 -3.37 25.21
N ILE A 228 12.49 -4.55 25.79
CA ILE A 228 13.86 -5.09 25.93
C ILE A 228 14.32 -5.69 24.60
N PHE A 229 13.41 -6.33 23.87
CA PHE A 229 13.68 -6.87 22.54
C PHE A 229 13.83 -5.76 21.49
N ASP A 230 13.13 -4.63 21.61
CA ASP A 230 13.36 -3.47 20.73
C ASP A 230 14.81 -2.98 20.82
N GLU A 231 15.39 -2.98 22.02
CA GLU A 231 16.78 -2.53 22.22
C GLU A 231 17.79 -3.59 21.78
N LEU A 232 17.56 -4.87 22.08
CA LEU A 232 18.39 -5.99 21.61
C LEU A 232 18.30 -6.20 20.10
N GLN A 233 17.12 -6.06 19.51
CA GLN A 233 16.90 -6.19 18.08
C GLN A 233 17.37 -4.94 17.33
N LYS A 234 17.25 -3.73 17.90
CA LYS A 234 17.97 -2.55 17.40
C LYS A 234 19.47 -2.80 17.45
N GLN A 235 20.02 -3.29 18.56
CA GLN A 235 21.45 -3.61 18.65
C GLN A 235 21.87 -4.69 17.64
N GLN A 236 21.06 -5.72 17.42
CA GLN A 236 21.35 -6.79 16.48
C GLN A 236 21.19 -6.37 15.02
N VAL A 237 20.20 -5.53 14.71
CA VAL A 237 20.05 -4.93 13.38
C VAL A 237 21.21 -3.98 13.10
N LEU A 238 21.62 -3.16 14.08
CA LEU A 238 22.80 -2.32 13.99
C LEU A 238 24.09 -3.15 13.81
N SER A 239 24.17 -4.33 14.43
CA SER A 239 25.31 -5.24 14.23
C SER A 239 25.34 -5.87 12.83
N ASN A 240 24.22 -5.84 12.11
CA ASN A 240 24.10 -6.40 10.77
C ASN A 240 24.11 -5.32 9.68
N MET A 241 24.24 -4.05 10.05
CA MET A 241 24.26 -2.92 9.13
C MET A 241 25.68 -2.44 8.90
N VAL A 242 26.02 -2.23 7.63
CA VAL A 242 27.30 -1.68 7.21
C VAL A 242 27.06 -0.54 6.23
N GLY A 243 27.66 0.61 6.52
CA GLY A 243 27.67 1.79 5.66
C GLY A 243 28.92 1.82 4.78
N PHE A 244 28.72 2.14 3.50
CA PHE A 244 29.76 2.37 2.51
C PHE A 244 29.79 3.85 2.18
N TYR A 245 30.87 4.50 2.56
CA TYR A 245 31.00 5.95 2.53
C TYR A 245 31.88 6.39 1.37
N ASN A 246 31.59 7.59 0.86
CA ASN A 246 32.30 8.21 -0.26
C ASN A 246 32.33 7.33 -1.52
N LEU A 247 31.34 6.46 -1.69
CA LEU A 247 31.18 5.75 -2.94
C LEU A 247 31.02 6.77 -4.08
N PRO A 248 31.69 6.56 -5.22
CA PRO A 248 31.59 7.46 -6.36
C PRO A 248 30.12 7.63 -6.80
N PRO A 249 29.63 8.86 -7.07
CA PRO A 249 28.21 9.11 -7.31
C PRO A 249 27.59 8.23 -8.40
N HIS A 250 28.32 7.99 -9.49
CA HIS A 250 27.84 7.15 -10.59
C HIS A 250 27.66 5.66 -10.24
N ILE A 251 28.17 5.19 -9.09
CA ILE A 251 27.84 3.86 -8.55
C ILE A 251 26.51 3.91 -7.80
N LEU A 252 26.24 4.99 -7.07
CA LEU A 252 25.00 5.18 -6.31
C LEU A 252 23.82 5.58 -7.20
N ASP A 253 24.08 6.32 -8.28
CA ASP A 253 23.07 6.85 -9.20
C ASP A 253 22.65 5.85 -10.30
N SER A 254 23.26 4.65 -10.33
CA SER A 254 23.01 3.62 -11.35
C SER A 254 22.72 2.27 -10.72
N ASP A 255 21.47 1.81 -10.88
CA ASP A 255 21.02 0.51 -10.39
C ASP A 255 21.89 -0.64 -10.94
N ASP A 256 22.24 -0.61 -12.23
CA ASP A 256 23.10 -1.63 -12.85
C ASP A 256 24.48 -1.72 -12.17
N ARG A 257 25.07 -0.56 -11.82
CA ARG A 257 26.36 -0.51 -11.13
C ARG A 257 26.23 -0.95 -9.68
N LEU A 258 25.15 -0.60 -9.02
CA LEU A 258 24.87 -1.04 -7.66
C LEU A 258 24.67 -2.57 -7.60
N MET A 259 23.92 -3.13 -8.54
CA MET A 259 23.73 -4.58 -8.69
C MET A 259 25.04 -5.30 -9.02
N GLU A 260 25.89 -4.69 -9.85
CA GLU A 260 27.22 -5.23 -10.14
C GLU A 260 28.12 -5.23 -8.89
N LEU A 261 28.05 -4.19 -8.06
CA LEU A 261 28.75 -4.11 -6.78
C LEU A 261 28.24 -5.17 -5.79
N GLU A 262 26.92 -5.32 -5.68
CA GLU A 262 26.26 -6.35 -4.87
C GLU A 262 26.77 -7.74 -5.25
N LYS A 263 26.62 -8.09 -6.53
CA LYS A 263 26.95 -9.41 -7.06
C LYS A 263 28.42 -9.79 -6.82
N LYS A 264 29.33 -8.83 -6.96
CA LYS A 264 30.79 -9.09 -6.99
C LYS A 264 31.45 -8.94 -5.63
N ALA A 265 31.11 -7.89 -4.88
CA ALA A 265 31.76 -7.58 -3.61
C ALA A 265 30.95 -8.03 -2.39
N LEU A 266 29.62 -7.90 -2.44
CA LEU A 266 28.78 -8.01 -1.24
C LEU A 266 28.11 -9.38 -1.09
N ARG A 267 27.83 -10.07 -2.20
CA ARG A 267 27.14 -11.37 -2.24
C ARG A 267 27.72 -12.44 -1.30
N PRO A 268 29.05 -12.56 -1.10
CA PRO A 268 29.61 -13.52 -0.12
C PRO A 268 29.08 -13.33 1.31
N TYR A 269 28.62 -12.12 1.65
CA TYR A 269 28.13 -11.75 2.97
C TYR A 269 26.60 -11.79 3.09
N HIS A 270 25.89 -12.19 2.03
CA HIS A 270 24.42 -12.35 2.01
C HIS A 270 23.66 -11.06 2.39
N PRO A 271 23.79 -9.98 1.59
CA PRO A 271 23.00 -8.78 1.80
C PRO A 271 21.51 -9.06 1.56
N ILE A 272 20.65 -8.55 2.44
CA ILE A 272 19.19 -8.67 2.35
C ILE A 272 18.58 -7.36 1.83
N HIS A 273 19.15 -6.23 2.21
CA HIS A 273 18.57 -4.92 1.94
C HIS A 273 19.64 -3.87 1.65
N PHE A 274 19.31 -2.93 0.77
CA PHE A 274 20.12 -1.76 0.44
C PHE A 274 19.27 -0.51 0.55
N GLU A 275 19.83 0.50 1.19
CA GLU A 275 19.26 1.85 1.29
C GLU A 275 20.35 2.87 0.96
N ILE A 276 20.02 3.89 0.15
CA ILE A 276 20.93 4.99 -0.13
C ILE A 276 20.44 6.20 0.66
N ASN A 277 21.21 6.59 1.69
CA ASN A 277 20.95 7.79 2.47
C ASN A 277 21.96 8.88 2.10
N ALA A 278 21.50 9.87 1.33
CA ALA A 278 22.31 10.94 0.75
C ALA A 278 23.49 10.43 -0.12
N LYS A 279 24.66 10.22 0.48
CA LYS A 279 25.88 9.74 -0.21
C LYS A 279 26.46 8.47 0.43
N VAL A 280 25.66 7.82 1.28
CA VAL A 280 26.05 6.60 1.99
C VAL A 280 25.14 5.49 1.51
N LEU A 281 25.74 4.42 0.99
CA LEU A 281 25.02 3.18 0.78
C LEU A 281 25.03 2.43 2.11
N ILE A 282 23.86 2.01 2.59
CA ILE A 282 23.70 1.21 3.79
C ILE A 282 23.21 -0.16 3.34
N ALA A 283 23.96 -1.20 3.66
CA ALA A 283 23.54 -2.58 3.42
C ALA A 283 23.23 -3.28 4.75
N THR A 284 22.13 -4.02 4.77
CA THR A 284 21.76 -4.92 5.87
C THR A 284 22.02 -6.36 5.46
N PHE A 285 22.75 -7.09 6.28
CA PHE A 285 23.15 -8.47 6.01
C PHE A 285 22.34 -9.47 6.84
N SER A 286 22.25 -10.72 6.34
CA SER A 286 21.52 -11.78 7.04
C SER A 286 22.14 -12.20 8.37
N ASN A 287 23.46 -12.04 8.48
CA ASN A 287 24.24 -12.43 9.63
C ASN A 287 24.99 -11.21 10.18
N ASN A 288 25.39 -11.29 11.46
CA ASN A 288 26.27 -10.30 12.07
C ASN A 288 27.64 -10.36 11.37
N ILE A 289 28.11 -9.19 10.91
CA ILE A 289 29.42 -9.04 10.29
C ILE A 289 30.39 -8.56 11.37
N SER A 290 31.42 -9.34 11.68
CA SER A 290 32.47 -8.93 12.63
C SER A 290 33.28 -7.73 12.08
N ASP A 291 33.96 -7.00 12.95
CA ASP A 291 34.75 -5.84 12.51
C ASP A 291 35.90 -6.24 11.56
N ASP A 292 36.50 -7.41 11.76
CA ASP A 292 37.45 -8.01 10.80
C ASP A 292 36.80 -8.28 9.44
N ALA A 293 35.58 -8.79 9.43
CA ALA A 293 34.82 -9.02 8.20
C ALA A 293 34.43 -7.71 7.50
N ILE A 294 34.20 -6.62 8.24
CA ILE A 294 34.02 -5.27 7.68
C ILE A 294 35.30 -4.81 6.97
N HIS A 295 36.47 -5.04 7.56
CA HIS A 295 37.75 -4.71 6.90
C HIS A 295 38.01 -5.53 5.63
N GLU A 296 37.70 -6.82 5.64
CA GLU A 296 37.79 -7.65 4.42
C GLU A 296 36.76 -7.23 3.36
N LEU A 297 35.55 -6.85 3.78
CA LEU A 297 34.52 -6.31 2.91
C LEU A 297 34.97 -5.00 2.26
N GLN A 298 35.62 -4.10 3.01
CA GLN A 298 36.22 -2.88 2.46
C GLN A 298 37.25 -3.18 1.37
N LYS A 299 38.16 -4.15 1.62
CA LYS A 299 39.15 -4.56 0.61
C LYS A 299 38.49 -5.12 -0.64
N SER A 300 37.47 -5.97 -0.47
CA SER A 300 36.69 -6.55 -1.57
C SER A 300 35.99 -5.49 -2.42
N VAL A 301 35.37 -4.50 -1.79
CA VAL A 301 34.73 -3.36 -2.47
C VAL A 301 35.75 -2.52 -3.22
N LEU A 302 36.87 -2.17 -2.60
CA LEU A 302 37.92 -1.39 -3.23
C LEU A 302 38.54 -2.12 -4.43
N ALA A 303 38.77 -3.42 -4.31
CA ALA A 303 39.26 -4.26 -5.40
C ALA A 303 38.26 -4.30 -6.56
N THR A 304 36.98 -4.53 -6.27
CA THR A 304 35.91 -4.57 -7.28
C THR A 304 35.76 -3.24 -8.02
N LEU A 305 35.77 -2.11 -7.28
CA LEU A 305 35.71 -0.78 -7.87
C LEU A 305 36.92 -0.53 -8.77
N ARG A 306 38.12 -0.86 -8.29
CA ARG A 306 39.36 -0.67 -9.05
C ARG A 306 39.34 -1.51 -10.32
N GLU A 307 39.17 -2.82 -10.21
CA GLU A 307 39.38 -3.78 -11.31
C GLU A 307 38.25 -3.81 -12.32
N GLN A 308 36.99 -3.69 -11.87
CA GLN A 308 35.85 -4.10 -12.68
C GLN A 308 34.93 -2.94 -13.06
N MET A 309 35.02 -1.81 -12.35
CA MET A 309 34.19 -0.63 -12.58
C MET A 309 34.97 0.53 -13.22
N GLY A 310 36.19 0.28 -13.69
CA GLY A 310 36.96 1.24 -14.49
C GLY A 310 37.59 2.39 -13.70
N PHE A 311 37.81 2.22 -12.40
CA PHE A 311 38.55 3.18 -11.57
C PHE A 311 40.05 2.94 -11.65
N HIS A 312 40.60 3.16 -12.85
CA HIS A 312 42.03 3.09 -13.11
C HIS A 312 42.65 4.49 -13.25
N GLY A 313 43.98 4.58 -13.09
CA GLY A 313 44.74 5.81 -13.31
C GLY A 313 44.32 6.94 -12.36
N ALA A 314 44.08 8.14 -12.90
CA ALA A 314 43.73 9.32 -12.10
C ALA A 314 42.44 9.13 -11.28
N LYS A 315 41.49 8.30 -11.73
CA LYS A 315 40.25 8.02 -10.99
C LYS A 315 40.48 7.13 -9.77
N ALA A 316 41.60 6.41 -9.68
CA ALA A 316 41.91 5.57 -8.52
C ALA A 316 42.07 6.40 -7.23
N GLN A 317 42.48 7.67 -7.34
CA GLN A 317 42.60 8.58 -6.20
C GLN A 317 41.25 8.85 -5.51
N LEU A 318 40.13 8.71 -6.23
CA LEU A 318 38.79 8.84 -5.62
C LEU A 318 38.47 7.68 -4.67
N LEU A 319 39.12 6.52 -4.87
CA LEU A 319 38.90 5.33 -4.04
C LEU A 319 39.64 5.40 -2.70
N ASP A 320 40.65 6.25 -2.57
CA ASP A 320 41.43 6.40 -1.34
C ASP A 320 40.58 6.96 -0.18
N HIS A 321 39.42 7.54 -0.50
CA HIS A 321 38.46 8.07 0.46
C HIS A 321 37.29 7.12 0.75
N VAL A 322 37.19 5.98 0.04
CA VAL A 322 36.12 5.01 0.26
C VAL A 322 36.46 4.18 1.50
N TYR A 323 35.54 4.19 2.47
CA TYR A 323 35.66 3.39 3.68
C TYR A 323 34.34 2.73 4.04
N VAL A 324 34.44 1.65 4.81
CA VAL A 324 33.31 0.82 5.20
C VAL A 324 33.31 0.73 6.72
N GLN A 325 32.19 1.08 7.36
CA GLN A 325 32.06 1.04 8.81
C GLN A 325 30.59 0.86 9.21
N ARG A 326 30.33 0.58 10.49
CA ARG A 326 28.96 0.57 11.00
C ARG A 326 28.37 1.98 10.98
N PRO A 327 27.14 2.16 10.50
CA PRO A 327 26.50 3.47 10.49
C PRO A 327 26.22 3.92 11.92
N SER A 328 26.44 5.21 12.19
CA SER A 328 26.07 5.81 13.46
C SER A 328 24.56 5.96 13.58
N LEU A 329 24.02 5.97 14.80
CA LEU A 329 22.59 6.20 15.07
C LEU A 329 22.07 7.48 14.40
N LYS A 330 22.90 8.53 14.36
CA LYS A 330 22.56 9.81 13.72
C LYS A 330 22.40 9.67 12.20
N GLU A 331 23.22 8.86 11.55
CA GLU A 331 23.15 8.60 10.11
C GLU A 331 21.95 7.73 9.73
N LEU A 332 21.45 6.92 10.67
CA LEU A 332 20.21 6.17 10.53
C LEU A 332 18.96 7.00 10.78
N GLY A 333 19.09 8.32 11.00
CA GLY A 333 17.97 9.18 11.34
C GLY A 333 17.38 8.91 12.72
N MET A 334 18.06 8.13 13.57
CA MET A 334 17.65 7.87 14.95
C MET A 334 18.19 9.00 15.84
N THR A 335 17.43 10.09 15.95
CA THR A 335 17.72 11.11 16.96
C THR A 335 17.58 10.49 18.35
N PRO A 336 18.57 10.62 19.25
CA PRO A 336 18.40 10.24 20.64
C PRO A 336 17.13 10.91 21.17
N ALA A 337 16.30 10.15 21.90
CA ALA A 337 15.19 10.75 22.64
C ALA A 337 15.76 11.93 23.44
N GLY A 338 15.23 13.13 23.20
CA GLY A 338 15.69 14.34 23.88
C GLY A 338 15.70 14.12 25.41
N PRO A 339 16.55 14.85 26.16
CA PRO A 339 16.60 14.71 27.60
C PRO A 339 15.18 14.80 28.16
N GLY A 340 14.71 13.71 28.77
CA GLY A 340 13.38 13.64 29.36
C GLY A 340 13.19 14.79 30.36
N PRO A 341 11.95 15.27 30.57
CA PRO A 341 11.69 16.37 31.49
C PRO A 341 12.23 16.00 32.87
N GLY A 342 13.30 16.68 33.28
CA GLY A 342 13.86 16.52 34.62
C GLY A 342 12.81 16.88 35.68
N PRO A 343 12.89 16.28 36.88
CA PRO A 343 11.97 16.59 37.96
C PRO A 343 12.02 18.08 38.29
N ALA A 344 10.86 18.73 38.30
CA ALA A 344 10.71 20.15 38.58
C ALA A 344 11.31 20.48 39.97
N PRO A 345 12.19 21.50 40.08
CA PRO A 345 12.66 21.95 41.38
C PRO A 345 11.53 22.69 42.10
N SER A 346 11.16 22.18 43.27
CA SER A 346 10.31 22.87 44.23
C SER A 346 11.08 24.07 44.82
N SER A 347 10.60 25.29 44.58
CA SER A 347 10.99 26.43 45.42
C SER A 347 9.84 27.41 45.62
N SER A 348 9.56 27.57 46.90
CA SER A 348 8.70 28.57 47.54
C SER A 348 9.37 29.95 47.59
N ALA A 349 8.52 30.98 47.48
CA ALA A 349 8.62 32.34 48.03
C ALA A 349 9.71 33.31 47.51
N SER A 350 9.27 34.42 46.91
CA SER A 350 9.20 35.74 47.59
C SER A 350 8.98 36.88 46.59
N ALA A 351 8.01 37.74 46.89
CA ALA A 351 7.62 38.95 46.16
C ALA A 351 8.50 40.16 46.50
N ALA A 352 8.61 41.13 45.57
CA ALA A 352 8.36 42.57 45.80
C ALA A 352 8.68 43.45 44.56
N ALA A 353 7.73 44.37 44.26
CA ALA A 353 7.88 45.74 43.72
C ALA A 353 8.26 45.95 42.23
N THR A 354 7.74 46.91 41.42
CA THR A 354 6.68 47.94 41.52
C THR A 354 6.47 48.57 40.11
N ALA A 355 5.20 48.81 39.76
CA ALA A 355 4.56 49.85 38.90
C ALA A 355 5.23 50.50 37.66
N ALA A 356 4.47 50.63 36.56
CA ALA A 356 3.85 51.88 36.04
C ALA A 356 3.64 51.86 34.49
N VAL A 357 2.39 51.89 34.00
CA VAL A 357 1.69 53.03 33.36
C VAL A 357 1.91 53.17 31.83
N ASN A 358 0.91 52.81 31.00
CA ASN A 358 0.04 53.76 30.27
C ASN A 358 -0.92 53.07 29.27
N ALA A 359 -2.13 53.61 29.19
CA ALA A 359 -3.22 53.28 28.27
C ALA A 359 -3.60 54.51 27.42
N SER A 360 -4.17 54.30 26.22
CA SER A 360 -5.06 55.18 25.39
C SER A 360 -4.76 55.01 23.88
N MET A 361 -5.67 55.12 22.92
CA MET A 361 -7.13 55.36 22.90
C MET A 361 -7.66 55.06 21.47
N MET A 362 -8.99 55.09 21.36
CA MET A 362 -9.87 54.74 20.26
C MET A 362 -9.98 55.72 19.05
N ALA A 363 -10.43 55.13 17.93
CA ALA A 363 -11.53 55.50 17.01
C ALA A 363 -11.58 56.82 16.20
N ALA A 364 -11.90 56.65 14.91
CA ALA A 364 -12.91 57.33 14.09
C ALA A 364 -12.90 56.67 12.68
N ALA A 365 -13.87 56.74 11.76
CA ALA A 365 -15.34 56.78 11.72
C ALA A 365 -15.72 56.85 10.21
N ASN A 366 -16.70 56.05 9.79
CA ASN A 366 -17.62 56.17 8.63
C ASN A 366 -17.44 57.28 7.57
N ALA A 367 -17.57 56.91 6.29
CA ALA A 367 -18.78 57.24 5.47
C ALA A 367 -18.70 56.71 4.03
N SER A 368 -19.80 56.07 3.58
CA SER A 368 -20.63 56.49 2.44
C SER A 368 -21.06 55.34 1.51
N ALA A 369 -22.37 55.27 1.30
CA ALA A 369 -23.09 54.37 0.41
C ALA A 369 -23.13 54.94 -1.02
N ASN A 370 -23.16 54.08 -2.06
CA ASN A 370 -24.28 54.08 -3.00
C ASN A 370 -24.31 52.89 -3.96
N ASN A 371 -25.54 52.62 -4.39
CA ASN A 371 -26.12 51.65 -5.32
C ASN A 371 -25.43 51.40 -6.67
N GLY A 372 -25.65 50.21 -7.24
CA GLY A 372 -25.58 49.98 -8.68
C GLY A 372 -25.47 48.50 -9.09
N GLY A 373 -26.60 47.82 -9.27
CA GLY A 373 -26.65 46.49 -9.88
C GLY A 373 -26.39 46.56 -11.39
N VAL A 374 -25.54 45.66 -11.90
CA VAL A 374 -25.41 45.36 -13.33
C VAL A 374 -25.08 43.88 -13.50
N ALA A 375 -25.94 43.18 -14.25
CA ALA A 375 -25.69 41.85 -14.79
C ALA A 375 -24.60 41.90 -15.86
N VAL A 376 -23.66 40.95 -15.88
CA VAL A 376 -22.78 40.76 -17.04
C VAL A 376 -22.65 39.28 -17.38
N ALA A 377 -22.90 39.05 -18.66
CA ALA A 377 -22.86 37.80 -19.37
C ALA A 377 -21.43 37.24 -19.54
N VAL A 378 -21.42 35.93 -19.74
CA VAL A 378 -20.29 35.09 -20.15
C VAL A 378 -19.80 35.49 -21.55
N ASN A 379 -18.54 35.92 -21.66
CA ASN A 379 -17.55 35.47 -22.67
C ASN A 379 -16.32 36.39 -22.70
N GLY A 380 -15.13 35.79 -22.70
CA GLY A 380 -13.90 36.52 -22.97
C GLY A 380 -12.62 35.73 -22.68
N ASN A 381 -12.07 35.12 -23.72
CA ASN A 381 -10.68 34.66 -23.83
C ASN A 381 -9.68 35.75 -23.37
N GLY A 382 -8.63 35.39 -22.62
CA GLY A 382 -7.52 36.30 -22.34
C GLY A 382 -6.42 35.77 -21.43
N SER A 383 -5.25 35.52 -22.03
CA SER A 383 -3.88 35.82 -21.55
C SER A 383 -3.48 35.61 -20.08
N GLY A 384 -2.39 34.86 -19.89
CA GLY A 384 -1.80 34.51 -18.61
C GLY A 384 -1.35 35.69 -17.74
N GLY A 385 -2.13 35.94 -16.68
CA GLY A 385 -1.65 36.51 -15.43
C GLY A 385 -1.25 35.39 -14.46
N GLY A 386 -0.32 35.68 -13.53
CA GLY A 386 -0.08 34.81 -12.37
C GLY A 386 -1.37 34.56 -11.58
N PRO A 387 -1.39 33.62 -10.60
CA PRO A 387 -2.60 33.25 -9.87
C PRO A 387 -3.22 34.51 -9.24
N SER A 388 -4.21 35.05 -9.94
CA SER A 388 -4.79 36.35 -9.65
C SER A 388 -5.64 36.23 -8.40
N GLU A 389 -5.59 37.26 -7.56
CA GLU A 389 -6.44 37.51 -6.39
C GLU A 389 -7.94 37.15 -6.62
N ILE A 390 -8.36 37.23 -7.89
CA ILE A 390 -9.65 36.77 -8.45
C ILE A 390 -10.02 35.32 -8.08
N ASN A 391 -9.07 34.45 -7.72
CA ASN A 391 -9.39 33.05 -7.39
C ASN A 391 -9.74 32.82 -5.90
N VAL A 392 -9.17 33.60 -4.98
CA VAL A 392 -9.39 33.40 -3.53
C VAL A 392 -10.83 33.74 -3.15
N LEU A 393 -11.38 34.83 -3.69
CA LEU A 393 -12.77 35.22 -3.41
C LEU A 393 -13.79 34.21 -3.96
N GLU A 394 -13.55 33.64 -5.14
CA GLU A 394 -14.41 32.59 -5.69
C GLU A 394 -14.30 31.31 -4.85
N MET A 395 -13.10 30.92 -4.43
CA MET A 395 -12.91 29.78 -3.52
C MET A 395 -13.60 29.99 -2.16
N GLN A 396 -13.51 31.19 -1.59
CA GLN A 396 -14.22 31.55 -0.35
C GLN A 396 -15.74 31.55 -0.56
N ARG A 397 -16.20 32.08 -1.70
CA ARG A 397 -17.62 32.08 -2.07
C ARG A 397 -18.14 30.66 -2.19
N LEU A 398 -17.41 29.77 -2.84
CA LEU A 398 -17.76 28.36 -2.93
C LEU A 398 -17.85 27.74 -1.54
N LEU A 399 -16.85 27.97 -0.69
CA LEU A 399 -16.84 27.46 0.67
C LEU A 399 -18.05 27.96 1.51
N LEU A 400 -18.44 29.23 1.35
CA LEU A 400 -19.61 29.85 2.01
C LEU A 400 -20.96 29.40 1.45
N LEU A 401 -21.07 29.27 0.12
CA LEU A 401 -22.29 28.83 -0.53
C LEU A 401 -22.66 27.41 -0.09
N TRP A 402 -21.65 26.61 0.27
CA TRP A 402 -21.77 25.19 0.56
C TRP A 402 -21.92 24.84 2.05
N SER A 403 -21.66 25.76 2.97
CA SER A 403 -21.83 25.55 4.41
C SER A 403 -23.26 25.79 4.90
N GLY A 404 -24.11 26.39 4.07
CA GLY A 404 -25.51 26.69 4.41
C GLY A 404 -26.49 25.53 4.24
N ASP A 405 -26.08 24.44 3.58
CA ASP A 405 -26.90 23.24 3.44
C ASP A 405 -26.73 22.33 4.66
N ALA A 406 -27.80 22.17 5.45
CA ALA A 406 -27.82 21.31 6.63
C ALA A 406 -27.47 19.84 6.32
N ASN A 407 -27.61 19.41 5.06
CA ASN A 407 -27.29 18.05 4.65
C ASN A 407 -25.88 17.90 4.05
N GLY A 408 -25.16 19.03 3.86
CA GLY A 408 -23.81 19.08 3.29
C GLY A 408 -23.64 18.45 1.89
N ASN A 409 -24.74 18.12 1.22
CA ASN A 409 -24.73 17.46 -0.08
C ASN A 409 -24.35 18.44 -1.21
N GLN A 410 -24.68 19.72 -1.05
CA GLN A 410 -24.40 20.73 -2.06
C GLN A 410 -22.90 20.87 -2.39
N PHE A 411 -22.02 20.76 -1.39
CA PHE A 411 -20.57 20.76 -1.61
C PHE A 411 -20.16 19.58 -2.50
N TRP A 412 -20.63 18.39 -2.14
CA TRP A 412 -20.27 17.15 -2.83
C TRP A 412 -20.76 17.18 -4.27
N ASP A 413 -21.96 17.70 -4.51
CA ASP A 413 -22.54 17.83 -5.84
C ASP A 413 -21.71 18.73 -6.75
N GLU A 414 -21.26 19.89 -6.24
CA GLU A 414 -20.39 20.75 -7.04
C GLU A 414 -18.98 20.17 -7.20
N PHE A 415 -18.41 19.59 -6.14
CA PHE A 415 -17.13 18.89 -6.24
C PHE A 415 -17.18 17.84 -7.36
N ARG A 416 -18.25 17.04 -7.41
CA ARG A 416 -18.49 16.06 -8.48
C ARG A 416 -18.58 16.72 -9.86
N ALA A 417 -19.36 17.78 -9.97
CA ALA A 417 -19.58 18.50 -11.23
C ALA A 417 -18.28 19.11 -11.79
N ARG A 418 -17.46 19.75 -10.95
CA ARG A 418 -16.23 20.44 -11.38
C ARG A 418 -15.07 19.50 -11.66
N THR A 419 -14.98 18.38 -10.94
CA THR A 419 -13.83 17.47 -11.05
C THR A 419 -14.00 16.38 -12.10
N ASP A 420 -15.25 16.10 -12.51
CA ASP A 420 -15.64 14.90 -13.27
C ASP A 420 -15.25 13.59 -12.56
N VAL A 421 -15.33 13.52 -11.22
CA VAL A 421 -14.92 12.32 -10.46
C VAL A 421 -15.60 11.05 -10.96
N ASP A 422 -16.86 11.15 -11.39
CA ASP A 422 -17.65 10.02 -11.92
C ASP A 422 -17.14 9.48 -13.26
N LYS A 423 -16.39 10.29 -14.04
CA LYS A 423 -15.73 9.84 -15.27
C LYS A 423 -14.34 9.29 -15.02
N ILE A 424 -13.68 9.77 -13.95
CA ILE A 424 -12.29 9.42 -13.63
C ILE A 424 -12.21 8.12 -12.82
N VAL A 425 -13.21 7.85 -11.98
CA VAL A 425 -13.26 6.70 -11.06
C VAL A 425 -14.47 5.85 -11.44
N ALA A 426 -14.25 4.63 -11.92
CA ALA A 426 -15.32 3.80 -12.49
C ALA A 426 -16.17 3.10 -11.41
N SER A 427 -15.56 2.80 -10.26
CA SER A 427 -16.21 2.10 -9.14
C SER A 427 -16.14 2.91 -7.85
N ASN A 428 -17.14 2.79 -6.99
CA ASN A 428 -17.12 3.44 -5.67
C ASN A 428 -15.97 2.95 -4.78
N GLU A 429 -15.41 1.77 -5.03
CA GLU A 429 -14.32 1.16 -4.26
C GLU A 429 -12.93 1.44 -4.86
N GLU A 430 -12.86 2.02 -6.06
CA GLU A 430 -11.58 2.31 -6.71
C GLU A 430 -10.91 3.52 -6.03
N LYS A 431 -9.66 3.32 -5.59
CA LYS A 431 -8.86 4.38 -4.97
C LYS A 431 -8.34 5.36 -6.01
N ILE A 432 -8.50 6.65 -5.74
CA ILE A 432 -8.05 7.72 -6.63
C ILE A 432 -6.52 7.77 -6.65
N ARG A 433 -5.93 7.63 -7.84
CA ARG A 433 -4.48 7.72 -8.03
C ARG A 433 -4.00 9.16 -7.89
N THR A 434 -2.75 9.37 -7.49
CA THR A 434 -2.15 10.70 -7.30
C THR A 434 -2.32 11.62 -8.52
N ARG A 435 -2.10 11.12 -9.74
CA ARG A 435 -2.28 11.90 -10.97
C ARG A 435 -3.74 12.31 -11.23
N GLN A 436 -4.69 11.45 -10.87
CA GLN A 436 -6.12 11.76 -10.95
C GLN A 436 -6.48 12.85 -9.92
N ALA A 437 -6.02 12.71 -8.68
CA ALA A 437 -6.19 13.72 -7.63
C ALA A 437 -5.61 15.09 -8.05
N MET A 438 -4.41 15.13 -8.62
CA MET A 438 -3.83 16.37 -9.17
C MET A 438 -4.72 17.00 -10.25
N SER A 439 -5.30 16.19 -11.14
CA SER A 439 -6.24 16.67 -12.16
C SER A 439 -7.53 17.22 -11.56
N MET A 440 -8.05 16.60 -10.50
CA MET A 440 -9.25 17.07 -9.81
C MET A 440 -8.99 18.41 -9.12
N VAL A 441 -7.87 18.53 -8.40
CA VAL A 441 -7.45 19.79 -7.75
C VAL A 441 -7.23 20.90 -8.77
N ALA A 442 -6.57 20.59 -9.90
CA ALA A 442 -6.34 21.55 -10.97
C ALA A 442 -7.65 22.12 -11.52
N LYS A 443 -8.64 21.25 -11.81
CA LYS A 443 -9.97 21.67 -12.26
C LYS A 443 -10.72 22.46 -11.20
N LEU A 444 -10.72 21.99 -9.96
CA LEU A 444 -11.44 22.62 -8.85
C LEU A 444 -10.95 24.06 -8.62
N ARG A 445 -9.63 24.27 -8.69
CA ARG A 445 -8.99 25.57 -8.51
C ARG A 445 -8.90 26.41 -9.79
N GLY A 446 -9.39 25.91 -10.93
CA GLY A 446 -9.27 26.62 -12.21
C GLY A 446 -7.83 26.89 -12.66
N VAL A 447 -6.87 26.03 -12.30
CA VAL A 447 -5.45 26.17 -12.66
C VAL A 447 -5.00 25.06 -13.61
N SER A 448 -3.97 25.32 -14.40
CA SER A 448 -3.34 24.27 -15.22
C SER A 448 -2.69 23.19 -14.34
N LEU A 449 -2.79 21.93 -14.77
CA LEU A 449 -2.25 20.75 -14.07
C LEU A 449 -0.77 20.90 -13.67
N LYS A 450 0.03 21.62 -14.46
CA LYS A 450 1.46 21.86 -14.19
C LYS A 450 1.72 22.67 -12.91
N HIS A 451 0.73 23.40 -12.40
CA HIS A 451 0.84 24.19 -11.17
C HIS A 451 0.43 23.43 -9.91
N VAL A 452 -0.11 22.21 -10.06
CA VAL A 452 -0.45 21.35 -8.92
C VAL A 452 0.67 20.35 -8.73
N LYS A 453 1.32 20.36 -7.56
CA LYS A 453 2.37 19.40 -7.21
C LYS A 453 1.78 18.17 -6.54
N PHE A 454 2.46 17.02 -6.62
CA PHE A 454 2.02 15.82 -5.89
C PHE A 454 2.10 15.99 -4.36
N THR A 455 2.90 16.95 -3.89
CA THR A 455 3.03 17.32 -2.47
C THR A 455 1.96 18.30 -2.00
N ASP A 456 1.06 18.75 -2.88
CA ASP A 456 -0.02 19.68 -2.53
C ASP A 456 -0.98 19.03 -1.53
N GLU A 457 -1.35 19.76 -0.47
CA GLU A 457 -2.22 19.23 0.60
C GLU A 457 -3.62 18.87 0.08
N GLY A 458 -4.12 19.56 -0.94
CA GLY A 458 -5.37 19.20 -1.61
C GLY A 458 -5.26 17.87 -2.35
N VAL A 459 -4.10 17.58 -2.94
CA VAL A 459 -3.82 16.29 -3.61
C VAL A 459 -3.74 15.18 -2.58
N LYS A 460 -3.02 15.38 -1.47
CA LYS A 460 -2.94 14.41 -0.37
C LYS A 460 -4.30 14.13 0.26
N SER A 461 -5.16 15.14 0.33
CA SER A 461 -6.51 15.01 0.86
C SER A 461 -7.43 14.14 -0.01
N ILE A 462 -7.13 13.99 -1.30
CA ILE A 462 -7.95 13.25 -2.29
C ILE A 462 -7.32 11.90 -2.67
N ALA A 463 -5.99 11.83 -2.78
CA ALA A 463 -5.28 10.65 -3.24
C ALA A 463 -5.47 9.46 -2.27
N ASN A 464 -5.50 8.25 -2.84
CA ASN A 464 -5.69 6.99 -2.12
C ASN A 464 -7.03 6.85 -1.37
N LYS A 465 -7.98 7.78 -1.62
CA LYS A 465 -9.36 7.66 -1.14
C LYS A 465 -10.27 7.15 -2.25
N THR A 466 -11.30 6.45 -1.83
CA THR A 466 -12.43 6.01 -2.64
C THR A 466 -13.44 7.14 -2.79
N LYS A 467 -14.33 7.02 -3.78
CA LYS A 467 -15.42 8.00 -3.97
C LYS A 467 -16.35 8.05 -2.75
N HIS A 468 -16.56 6.92 -2.07
CA HIS A 468 -17.35 6.87 -0.85
C HIS A 468 -16.69 7.66 0.29
N GLU A 469 -15.40 7.45 0.54
CA GLU A 469 -14.66 8.17 1.59
C GLU A 469 -14.63 9.68 1.32
N LEU A 470 -14.49 10.11 0.06
CA LEU A 470 -14.57 11.53 -0.27
C LEU A 470 -15.97 12.10 -0.06
N ARG A 471 -17.03 11.34 -0.37
CA ARG A 471 -18.41 11.76 -0.11
C ARG A 471 -18.66 11.93 1.38
N GLU A 472 -18.18 11.00 2.19
CA GLU A 472 -18.30 11.07 3.64
C GLU A 472 -17.54 12.29 4.19
N GLN A 473 -16.28 12.45 3.79
CA GLN A 473 -15.44 13.56 4.24
C GLN A 473 -15.97 14.92 3.79
N PHE A 474 -16.47 15.04 2.56
CA PHE A 474 -16.91 16.33 2.01
C PHE A 474 -18.41 16.59 2.19
N GLY A 475 -19.20 15.57 2.46
CA GLY A 475 -20.62 15.68 2.81
C GLY A 475 -20.83 16.13 4.25
N ALA A 476 -19.89 15.83 5.15
CA ALA A 476 -20.00 16.21 6.54
C ALA A 476 -19.67 17.72 6.77
N PRO A 477 -20.47 18.45 7.58
CA PRO A 477 -20.28 19.88 7.84
C PRO A 477 -18.99 20.18 8.60
N GLU A 478 -18.53 19.29 9.48
CA GLU A 478 -17.37 19.48 10.35
C GLU A 478 -16.02 19.58 9.59
N PHE A 479 -15.95 19.14 8.34
CA PHE A 479 -14.72 19.09 7.55
C PHE A 479 -14.42 20.38 6.76
N VAL A 480 -14.75 21.57 7.30
CA VAL A 480 -14.47 22.87 6.67
C VAL A 480 -12.99 23.00 6.29
N ALA A 481 -12.07 22.60 7.18
CA ALA A 481 -10.64 22.64 6.92
C ALA A 481 -10.23 21.78 5.72
N ALA A 482 -10.78 20.56 5.58
CA ALA A 482 -10.47 19.70 4.43
C ALA A 482 -10.99 20.29 3.11
N LYS A 483 -12.19 20.90 3.15
CA LYS A 483 -12.81 21.62 2.01
C LYS A 483 -11.96 22.83 1.60
N ALA A 484 -11.48 23.61 2.56
CA ALA A 484 -10.57 24.73 2.32
C ALA A 484 -9.24 24.29 1.71
N THR A 485 -8.65 23.20 2.23
CA THR A 485 -7.39 22.63 1.74
C THR A 485 -7.48 22.20 0.27
N ILE A 486 -8.55 21.53 -0.16
CA ILE A 486 -8.69 21.14 -1.58
C ILE A 486 -8.90 22.36 -2.49
N LEU A 487 -9.54 23.41 -1.99
CA LEU A 487 -9.65 24.70 -2.68
C LEU A 487 -8.33 25.47 -2.69
N GLY A 488 -7.35 25.12 -1.84
CA GLY A 488 -6.06 25.82 -1.77
C GLY A 488 -6.13 27.11 -0.94
N LEU A 489 -7.09 27.19 -0.02
CA LEU A 489 -7.22 28.26 0.96
C LEU A 489 -6.39 27.92 2.20
N ASN A 490 -5.61 28.89 2.69
CA ASN A 490 -4.95 28.79 3.99
C ASN A 490 -5.94 29.08 5.13
N GLU A 491 -5.61 28.71 6.36
CA GLU A 491 -6.48 28.93 7.54
C GLU A 491 -6.92 30.40 7.71
N THR A 492 -6.03 31.35 7.42
CA THR A 492 -6.33 32.80 7.49
C THR A 492 -7.29 33.28 6.41
N GLN A 493 -7.49 32.48 5.35
CA GLN A 493 -8.40 32.77 4.25
C GLN A 493 -9.76 32.10 4.43
N ILE A 494 -9.95 31.28 5.49
CA ILE A 494 -11.24 30.69 5.80
C ILE A 494 -12.12 31.79 6.43
N PRO A 495 -13.33 32.06 5.89
CA PRO A 495 -14.24 33.02 6.49
C PRO A 495 -14.53 32.69 7.95
N ALA A 496 -14.36 33.67 8.86
CA ALA A 496 -14.52 33.48 10.31
C ALA A 496 -15.89 32.89 10.69
N GLN A 497 -16.92 33.17 9.89
CA GLN A 497 -18.27 32.61 10.06
C GLN A 497 -18.29 31.08 10.00
N LEU A 498 -17.41 30.46 9.21
CA LEU A 498 -17.32 29.00 9.09
C LEU A 498 -16.52 28.37 10.23
N LEU A 499 -15.50 29.08 10.73
CA LEU A 499 -14.72 28.63 11.87
C LEU A 499 -15.56 28.59 13.16
N MET A 500 -16.59 29.41 13.26
CA MET A 500 -17.54 29.39 14.39
C MET A 500 -18.57 28.25 14.32
N MET A 501 -18.67 27.55 13.18
CA MET A 501 -19.61 26.43 12.99
C MET A 501 -18.96 25.05 13.22
N GLN A 502 -17.64 24.99 13.36
CA GLN A 502 -16.89 23.81 13.81
C GLN A 502 -16.90 23.74 15.33
#